data_AF-A0AAU4JAS6-F1
#
_entry.id   AF-A0AAU4JAS6-F1
#
_cell.length_a   1.000
_cell.length_b   1.000
_cell.length_c   1.000
_cell.angle_alpha   90.00
_cell.angle_beta   90.00
_cell.angle_gamma   90.00
#
_symmetry.space_group_name_H-M   'P 1'
#
loop_
_entity.id
_entity.type
_entity.pdbx_description
1 polymer ?
#
loop_
_entity_poly.entity_id
_entity_poly.type
_entity_poly.pdbx_seq_one_letter_code
_entity_poly.pdbx_strand_id
1 'polypeptide(L)'
;MGDTTMESLLLTEDDLDESFFGEEPSVAYDPVFVSGDDSGRVLIGLINMLTHGSHTETADHASALYTSVVGSVVFHNVTRFDDGAAQRVFQEFVDALDKCESYRMQLNDGMQFDVTKAAVEPLEGSNDGGAFVTRWVTTSEEYRIEGSWAVAVKGDLLSFVNVRLPGASEIHRLAGEALRRLA
;
A
#
# COMPACT_ATOMS: atom_id res chain seq x y z
N MET A 1 25.50 -4.19 -15.52
CA MET A 1 24.27 -3.66 -14.91
C MET A 1 24.34 -4.06 -13.47
N GLY A 2 24.37 -3.10 -12.55
CA GLY A 2 24.47 -3.42 -11.12
C GLY A 2 23.21 -4.17 -10.68
N ASP A 3 23.36 -5.16 -9.81
CA ASP A 3 22.24 -5.80 -9.13
C ASP A 3 21.51 -4.73 -8.31
N THR A 4 20.45 -4.15 -8.87
CA THR A 4 19.49 -3.37 -8.08
C THR A 4 18.79 -4.37 -7.17
N THR A 5 19.16 -4.38 -5.90
CA THR A 5 18.46 -5.19 -4.89
C THR A 5 17.09 -4.57 -4.63
N MET A 6 16.07 -5.38 -4.36
CA MET A 6 14.70 -4.88 -4.18
C MET A 6 14.61 -3.89 -3.00
N GLU A 7 15.47 -4.02 -1.99
CA GLU A 7 15.55 -3.09 -0.87
C GLU A 7 15.95 -1.68 -1.30
N SER A 8 16.75 -1.53 -2.35
CA SER A 8 17.14 -0.21 -2.86
C SER A 8 15.97 0.56 -3.50
N LEU A 9 14.89 -0.15 -3.85
CA LEU A 9 13.65 0.44 -4.38
C LEU A 9 12.70 0.89 -3.28
N LEU A 10 12.93 0.48 -2.03
CA LEU A 10 12.11 0.91 -0.90
C LEU A 10 12.36 2.40 -0.61
N LEU A 11 11.33 3.09 -0.09
CA LEU A 11 11.51 4.35 0.62
C LEU A 11 12.52 4.17 1.76
N THR A 12 13.18 5.23 2.17
CA THR A 12 14.12 5.27 3.28
C THR A 12 13.68 6.27 4.34
N GLU A 13 14.27 6.25 5.53
CA GLU A 13 14.00 7.26 6.57
C GLU A 13 14.25 8.69 6.05
N ASP A 14 15.26 8.90 5.19
CA ASP A 14 15.52 10.19 4.53
C ASP A 14 14.40 10.65 3.57
N ASP A 15 13.59 9.72 3.05
CA ASP A 15 12.42 10.09 2.25
C ASP A 15 11.25 10.49 3.15
N LEU A 16 11.31 10.17 4.43
CA LEU A 16 10.33 10.47 5.47
C LEU A 16 10.81 11.69 6.29
N ASP A 17 9.91 12.32 7.03
CA ASP A 17 10.32 13.35 8.00
C ASP A 17 11.21 12.73 9.09
N GLU A 18 12.08 13.54 9.72
CA GLU A 18 13.11 13.14 10.72
C GLU A 18 12.58 12.38 11.96
N SER A 19 11.27 12.12 12.06
CA SER A 19 10.61 11.49 13.21
C SER A 19 10.18 10.04 12.96
N PHE A 20 10.49 9.47 11.80
CA PHE A 20 10.20 8.07 11.46
C PHE A 20 11.36 7.14 11.74
N PHE A 21 11.04 5.91 12.16
CA PHE A 21 12.02 4.86 12.42
C PHE A 21 11.58 3.57 11.73
N GLY A 22 12.53 2.89 11.08
CA GLY A 22 12.29 1.58 10.48
C GLY A 22 11.97 0.51 11.52
N GLU A 23 10.95 -0.30 11.23
CA GLU A 23 10.54 -1.46 12.01
C GLU A 23 10.51 -2.71 11.12
N GLU A 24 10.61 -3.90 11.73
CA GLU A 24 10.33 -5.14 11.02
C GLU A 24 8.87 -5.14 10.56
N PRO A 25 8.57 -5.47 9.28
CA PRO A 25 7.20 -5.61 8.81
C PRO A 25 6.42 -6.57 9.70
N SER A 26 5.51 -6.02 10.51
CA SER A 26 4.80 -6.77 11.54
C SER A 26 3.56 -7.45 10.97
N VAL A 27 3.24 -8.63 11.49
CA VAL A 27 1.93 -9.31 11.31
C VAL A 27 0.74 -8.44 11.74
N ALA A 28 0.96 -7.31 12.43
CA ALA A 28 -0.08 -6.31 12.70
C ALA A 28 -0.72 -5.75 11.41
N TYR A 29 -0.05 -5.91 10.25
CA TYR A 29 -0.53 -5.57 8.92
C TYR A 29 -1.21 -6.72 8.16
N ASP A 30 -1.63 -7.78 8.85
CA ASP A 30 -2.44 -8.88 8.30
C ASP A 30 -3.93 -8.71 8.65
N PRO A 31 -4.65 -7.76 8.02
CA PRO A 31 -6.07 -7.64 8.25
C PRO A 31 -6.83 -8.84 7.67
N VAL A 32 -7.93 -9.16 8.32
CA VAL A 32 -8.91 -10.16 7.87
C VAL A 32 -10.19 -9.45 7.49
N PHE A 33 -10.75 -9.78 6.33
CA PHE A 33 -12.06 -9.28 5.93
C PHE A 33 -13.16 -9.86 6.82
N VAL A 34 -14.04 -9.00 7.32
CA VAL A 34 -15.19 -9.38 8.17
C VAL A 34 -16.50 -9.29 7.39
N SER A 35 -16.80 -8.13 6.80
CA SER A 35 -18.08 -7.86 6.12
C SER A 35 -18.00 -6.62 5.23
N GLY A 36 -19.06 -6.35 4.44
CA GLY A 36 -19.16 -5.19 3.55
C GLY A 36 -19.10 -5.61 2.08
N ASP A 37 -18.55 -4.76 1.23
CA ASP A 37 -18.43 -5.04 -0.20
C ASP A 37 -17.46 -6.22 -0.44
N ASP A 38 -17.82 -7.17 -1.31
CA ASP A 38 -16.97 -8.33 -1.63
C ASP A 38 -15.63 -7.92 -2.24
N SER A 39 -15.58 -6.79 -2.92
CA SER A 39 -14.36 -6.15 -3.41
C SER A 39 -13.39 -5.79 -2.28
N GLY A 40 -13.89 -5.48 -1.08
CA GLY A 40 -13.04 -5.27 0.11
C GLY A 40 -12.28 -6.54 0.51
N ARG A 41 -12.86 -7.73 0.32
CA ARG A 41 -12.16 -9.00 0.53
C ARG A 41 -11.00 -9.15 -0.45
N VAL A 42 -11.20 -8.75 -1.71
CA VAL A 42 -10.14 -8.78 -2.74
C VAL A 42 -9.01 -7.83 -2.36
N LEU A 43 -9.30 -6.59 -1.98
CA LEU A 43 -8.29 -5.62 -1.55
C LEU A 43 -7.45 -6.12 -0.38
N ILE A 44 -8.08 -6.73 0.63
CA ILE A 44 -7.39 -7.35 1.77
C ILE A 44 -6.51 -8.50 1.33
N GLY A 45 -7.00 -9.36 0.43
CA GLY A 45 -6.21 -10.44 -0.15
C GLY A 45 -4.98 -9.95 -0.89
N LEU A 46 -5.11 -8.88 -1.68
CA LEU A 46 -4.00 -8.26 -2.42
C LEU A 46 -2.95 -7.66 -1.48
N ILE A 47 -3.37 -6.95 -0.43
CA ILE A 47 -2.43 -6.39 0.56
C ILE A 47 -1.66 -7.50 1.26
N ASN A 48 -2.36 -8.52 1.79
CA ASN A 48 -1.69 -9.62 2.47
C ASN A 48 -0.76 -10.37 1.52
N MET A 49 -1.17 -10.56 0.27
CA MET A 49 -0.34 -11.19 -0.74
C MET A 49 0.97 -10.42 -0.95
N LEU A 50 0.92 -9.10 -1.09
CA LEU A 50 2.09 -8.24 -1.26
C LEU A 50 2.98 -8.22 -0.03
N THR A 51 2.38 -8.07 1.16
CA THR A 51 3.10 -8.06 2.45
C THR A 51 3.97 -9.30 2.61
N HIS A 52 3.46 -10.47 2.20
CA HIS A 52 4.14 -11.76 2.35
C HIS A 52 4.88 -12.23 1.08
N GLY A 53 4.85 -11.45 -0.01
CA GLY A 53 5.43 -11.86 -1.29
C GLY A 53 4.90 -13.21 -1.79
N SER A 54 3.62 -13.50 -1.54
CA SER A 54 3.07 -14.87 -1.63
C SER A 54 2.40 -15.20 -2.97
N HIS A 55 2.47 -14.30 -3.94
CA HIS A 55 1.99 -14.58 -5.29
C HIS A 55 2.83 -15.68 -5.94
N THR A 56 2.21 -16.56 -6.71
CA THR A 56 2.92 -17.68 -7.35
C THR A 56 3.97 -17.22 -8.35
N GLU A 57 3.73 -16.08 -9.00
CA GLU A 57 4.66 -15.43 -9.94
C GLU A 57 5.57 -14.37 -9.29
N THR A 58 5.65 -14.28 -7.96
CA THR A 58 6.62 -13.40 -7.30
C THR A 58 8.04 -13.94 -7.53
N ALA A 59 8.86 -13.16 -8.23
CA ALA A 59 10.27 -13.45 -8.46
C ALA A 59 11.16 -12.93 -7.32
N ASP A 60 10.84 -11.74 -6.82
CA ASP A 60 11.53 -11.08 -5.71
C ASP A 60 10.59 -10.05 -5.06
N HIS A 61 10.78 -9.76 -3.77
CA HIS A 61 10.01 -8.73 -3.08
C HIS A 61 10.77 -8.13 -1.90
N ALA A 62 10.43 -6.90 -1.56
CA ALA A 62 10.92 -6.26 -0.34
C ALA A 62 9.79 -5.44 0.28
N SER A 63 9.77 -5.37 1.61
CA SER A 63 8.80 -4.61 2.38
C SER A 63 9.51 -3.87 3.51
N ALA A 64 9.07 -2.65 3.80
CA ALA A 64 9.50 -1.88 4.96
C ALA A 64 8.30 -1.24 5.67
N LEU A 65 8.42 -1.14 6.99
CA LEU A 65 7.48 -0.47 7.87
C LEU A 65 8.21 0.66 8.59
N TYR A 66 7.58 1.83 8.66
CA TYR A 66 8.11 2.99 9.37
C TYR A 66 7.04 3.54 10.30
N THR A 67 7.37 3.76 11.55
CA THR A 67 6.48 4.39 12.53
C THR A 67 7.08 5.69 13.03
N SER A 68 6.23 6.64 13.45
CA SER A 68 6.68 7.88 14.06
C SER A 68 6.29 7.96 15.54
N VAL A 69 6.97 8.83 16.28
CA VAL A 69 6.67 9.08 17.70
C VAL A 69 5.26 9.61 17.95
N VAL A 70 4.61 10.18 16.92
CA VAL A 70 3.24 10.69 16.99
C VAL A 70 2.19 9.66 16.53
N GLY A 71 2.61 8.42 16.24
CA GLY A 71 1.73 7.31 15.88
C GLY A 71 1.37 7.23 14.40
N SER A 72 2.08 7.95 13.53
CA SER A 72 1.94 7.79 12.08
C SER A 72 2.61 6.51 11.62
N VAL A 73 2.12 5.92 10.53
CA VAL A 73 2.69 4.70 9.97
C VAL A 73 2.78 4.77 8.45
N VAL A 74 3.91 4.34 7.89
CA VAL A 74 4.14 4.15 6.46
C VAL A 74 4.58 2.71 6.25
N PHE A 75 3.84 1.97 5.44
CA PHE A 75 4.23 0.67 4.94
C PHE A 75 4.51 0.79 3.44
N HIS A 76 5.63 0.25 2.98
CA HIS A 76 5.98 0.23 1.57
C HIS A 76 6.41 -1.18 1.17
N ASN A 77 5.81 -1.68 0.10
CA ASN A 77 6.19 -2.92 -0.56
C ASN A 77 6.59 -2.63 -2.00
N VAL A 78 7.62 -3.33 -2.47
CA VAL A 78 7.93 -3.44 -3.89
C VAL A 78 8.09 -4.92 -4.23
N THR A 79 7.36 -5.37 -5.24
CA THR A 79 7.38 -6.77 -5.68
C THR A 79 7.68 -6.83 -7.17
N ARG A 80 8.62 -7.71 -7.54
CA ARG A 80 8.89 -8.09 -8.93
C ARG A 80 8.11 -9.36 -9.26
N PHE A 81 7.44 -9.33 -10.40
CA PHE A 81 6.64 -10.43 -10.89
C PHE A 81 7.09 -10.92 -12.26
N ASP A 82 7.03 -12.22 -12.47
CA ASP A 82 7.22 -12.81 -13.79
C ASP A 82 5.93 -12.75 -14.64
N ASP A 83 6.07 -13.03 -15.94
CA ASP A 83 4.96 -13.26 -16.89
C ASP A 83 3.87 -12.18 -16.91
N GLY A 84 4.25 -10.91 -16.68
CA GLY A 84 3.34 -9.77 -16.67
C GLY A 84 2.34 -9.77 -15.53
N ALA A 85 2.58 -10.53 -14.45
CA ALA A 85 1.66 -10.58 -13.31
C ALA A 85 1.55 -9.23 -12.58
N ALA A 86 2.61 -8.40 -12.59
CA ALA A 86 2.56 -7.05 -12.02
C ALA A 86 1.39 -6.22 -12.59
N GLN A 87 1.20 -6.22 -13.92
CA GLN A 87 0.10 -5.52 -14.57
C GLN A 87 -1.27 -6.13 -14.23
N ARG A 88 -1.34 -7.46 -14.07
CA ARG A 88 -2.59 -8.14 -13.67
C ARG A 88 -2.98 -7.76 -12.25
N VAL A 89 -2.05 -7.85 -11.30
CA VAL A 89 -2.25 -7.46 -9.89
C VAL A 89 -2.63 -5.98 -9.81
N PHE A 90 -1.98 -5.10 -10.57
CA PHE A 90 -2.35 -3.69 -10.65
C PHE A 90 -3.80 -3.51 -11.13
N GLN A 91 -4.21 -4.21 -12.19
CA GLN A 91 -5.58 -4.14 -12.69
C GLN A 91 -6.59 -4.71 -11.68
N GLU A 92 -6.22 -5.75 -10.93
CA GLU A 92 -7.06 -6.30 -9.85
C GLU A 92 -7.29 -5.26 -8.74
N PHE A 93 -6.26 -4.47 -8.38
CA PHE A 93 -6.46 -3.34 -7.48
C PHE A 93 -7.45 -2.32 -8.06
N VAL A 94 -7.26 -1.90 -9.31
CA VAL A 94 -8.15 -0.92 -9.97
C VAL A 94 -9.60 -1.41 -9.97
N ASP A 95 -9.82 -2.65 -10.39
CA ASP A 95 -11.16 -3.24 -10.49
C ASP A 95 -11.82 -3.43 -9.13
N ALA A 96 -11.05 -3.79 -8.10
CA ALA A 96 -11.55 -3.92 -6.73
C ALA A 96 -11.86 -2.56 -6.12
N LEU A 97 -11.02 -1.56 -6.33
CA LEU A 97 -11.23 -0.20 -5.84
C LEU A 97 -12.45 0.48 -6.46
N ASP A 98 -12.70 0.28 -7.76
CA ASP A 98 -13.90 0.78 -8.43
C ASP A 98 -15.19 0.26 -7.77
N LYS A 99 -15.18 -1.01 -7.34
CA LYS A 99 -16.34 -1.70 -6.78
C LYS A 99 -16.42 -1.67 -5.26
N CYS A 100 -15.50 -1.02 -4.56
CA CYS A 100 -15.44 -1.02 -3.10
C CYS A 100 -15.73 0.38 -2.55
N GLU A 101 -16.87 0.57 -1.92
CA GLU A 101 -17.18 1.81 -1.20
C GLU A 101 -16.89 1.66 0.30
N SER A 102 -17.19 0.50 0.89
CA SER A 102 -16.89 0.25 2.30
C SER A 102 -16.75 -1.23 2.65
N TYR A 103 -15.91 -1.52 3.64
CA TYR A 103 -15.77 -2.85 4.22
C TYR A 103 -15.35 -2.78 5.68
N ARG A 104 -15.51 -3.88 6.40
CA ARG A 104 -15.02 -4.07 7.77
C ARG A 104 -13.88 -5.07 7.76
N MET A 105 -12.82 -4.74 8.48
CA MET A 105 -11.68 -5.63 8.70
C MET A 105 -11.40 -5.81 10.19
N GLN A 106 -10.66 -6.87 10.52
CA GLN A 106 -10.15 -7.16 11.85
C GLN A 106 -8.63 -7.33 11.79
N LEU A 107 -7.91 -6.77 12.76
CA LEU A 107 -6.48 -7.02 12.94
C LEU A 107 -6.24 -8.20 13.91
N ASN A 108 -5.00 -8.68 13.97
CA ASN A 108 -4.61 -9.85 14.77
C ASN A 108 -4.82 -9.68 16.29
N ASP A 109 -4.89 -8.45 16.79
CA ASP A 109 -5.21 -8.14 18.18
C ASP A 109 -6.72 -8.22 18.48
N GLY A 110 -7.55 -8.50 17.47
CA GLY A 110 -9.00 -8.59 17.56
C GLY A 110 -9.73 -7.27 17.32
N MET A 111 -9.02 -6.14 17.20
CA MET A 111 -9.64 -4.85 16.91
C MET A 111 -10.29 -4.85 15.53
N GLN A 112 -11.53 -4.35 15.46
CA GLN A 112 -12.28 -4.22 14.22
C GLN A 112 -12.34 -2.76 13.77
N PHE A 113 -12.25 -2.58 12.46
CA PHE A 113 -12.29 -1.27 11.83
C PHE A 113 -13.25 -1.27 10.66
N ASP A 114 -14.11 -0.26 10.62
CA ASP A 114 -14.89 0.11 9.44
C ASP A 114 -14.03 0.98 8.53
N VAL A 115 -13.88 0.56 7.28
CA VAL A 115 -13.08 1.23 6.25
C VAL A 115 -14.03 1.75 5.18
N THR A 116 -13.99 3.05 4.91
CA THR A 116 -14.81 3.71 3.88
C THR A 116 -13.91 4.42 2.89
N LYS A 117 -14.13 4.21 1.60
CA LYS A 117 -13.41 4.88 0.52
C LYS A 117 -13.82 6.35 0.48
N ALA A 118 -12.85 7.24 0.49
CA ALA A 118 -13.07 8.69 0.45
C ALA A 118 -12.85 9.24 -0.96
N ALA A 119 -11.81 8.79 -1.66
CA ALA A 119 -11.50 9.21 -3.02
C ALA A 119 -10.56 8.22 -3.71
N VAL A 120 -10.56 8.20 -5.04
CA VAL A 120 -9.51 7.60 -5.88
C VAL A 120 -9.07 8.66 -6.87
N GLU A 121 -7.76 8.90 -6.94
CA GLU A 121 -7.15 9.97 -7.71
C GLU A 121 -5.98 9.41 -8.54
N PRO A 122 -5.81 9.81 -9.81
CA PRO A 122 -4.58 9.48 -10.53
C PRO A 122 -3.38 10.14 -9.84
N LEU A 123 -2.23 9.47 -9.85
CA LEU A 123 -1.01 10.05 -9.31
C LEU A 123 -0.39 11.00 -10.36
N GLU A 124 -0.17 12.27 -9.97
CA GLU A 124 0.40 13.28 -10.86
C GLU A 124 1.78 12.82 -11.38
N GLY A 125 2.01 12.96 -12.70
CA GLY A 125 3.24 12.53 -13.36
C GLY A 125 3.23 11.09 -13.88
N SER A 126 2.20 10.28 -13.58
CA SER A 126 1.98 8.98 -14.25
C SER A 126 1.37 9.19 -15.64
N ASN A 127 2.21 9.37 -16.66
CA ASN A 127 1.75 9.68 -18.02
C ASN A 127 1.09 8.50 -18.75
N ASP A 128 1.19 7.29 -18.20
CA ASP A 128 0.69 6.03 -18.78
C ASP A 128 -0.46 5.40 -17.99
N GLY A 129 -0.94 6.05 -16.92
CA GLY A 129 -1.97 5.50 -16.04
C GLY A 129 -1.49 4.38 -15.13
N GLY A 130 -0.18 4.16 -15.03
CA GLY A 130 0.44 3.11 -14.20
C GLY A 130 0.46 3.42 -12.71
N ALA A 131 -0.24 4.45 -12.21
CA ALA A 131 -0.30 4.73 -10.77
C ALA A 131 -1.56 5.50 -10.34
N PHE A 132 -2.03 5.21 -9.12
CA PHE A 132 -3.13 5.93 -8.50
C PHE A 132 -2.95 6.03 -6.98
N VAL A 133 -3.67 6.96 -6.37
CA VAL A 133 -3.81 7.14 -4.93
C VAL A 133 -5.26 6.90 -4.54
N THR A 134 -5.50 6.09 -3.51
CA THR A 134 -6.81 5.94 -2.86
C THR A 134 -6.76 6.53 -1.47
N ARG A 135 -7.80 7.26 -1.09
CA ARG A 135 -7.97 7.82 0.26
C ARG A 135 -9.04 7.05 0.99
N TRP A 136 -8.78 6.77 2.26
CA TRP A 136 -9.60 5.95 3.13
C TRP A 136 -9.86 6.64 4.46
N VAL A 137 -11.04 6.39 4.98
CA VAL A 137 -11.43 6.71 6.36
C VAL A 137 -11.61 5.39 7.09
N THR A 138 -10.80 5.16 8.12
CA THR A 138 -10.85 3.96 8.96
C THR A 138 -11.33 4.34 10.35
N THR A 139 -12.40 3.74 10.84
CA THR A 139 -13.00 4.04 12.15
C THR A 139 -13.16 2.81 13.02
N SER A 140 -12.97 2.99 14.32
CA SER A 140 -13.37 2.05 15.38
C SER A 140 -14.08 2.83 16.49
N GLU A 141 -14.43 2.19 17.62
CA GLU A 141 -15.08 2.87 18.75
C GLU A 141 -14.25 4.03 19.31
N GLU A 142 -12.92 3.92 19.28
CA GLU A 142 -12.00 4.88 19.92
C GLU A 142 -11.18 5.71 18.92
N TYR A 143 -11.15 5.31 17.65
CA TYR A 143 -10.25 5.90 16.66
C TYR A 143 -10.95 6.28 15.37
N ARG A 144 -10.53 7.40 14.80
CA ARG A 144 -10.76 7.77 13.41
C ARG A 144 -9.41 8.07 12.78
N ILE A 145 -9.05 7.28 11.78
CA ILE A 145 -7.78 7.36 11.08
C ILE A 145 -8.08 7.68 9.62
N GLU A 146 -7.49 8.75 9.12
CA GLU A 146 -7.42 9.00 7.68
C GLU A 146 -6.14 8.37 7.17
N GLY A 147 -6.27 7.58 6.11
CA GLY A 147 -5.16 6.89 5.49
C GLY A 147 -5.25 6.94 3.98
N SER A 148 -4.16 6.61 3.33
CA SER A 148 -4.09 6.58 1.87
C SER A 148 -3.25 5.41 1.40
N TRP A 149 -3.62 4.84 0.27
CA TRP A 149 -2.80 3.88 -0.46
C TRP A 149 -2.33 4.52 -1.76
N ALA A 150 -1.10 4.25 -2.16
CA ALA A 150 -0.63 4.48 -3.51
C ALA A 150 -0.20 3.15 -4.11
N VAL A 151 -0.64 2.90 -5.34
CA VAL A 151 -0.26 1.71 -6.09
C VAL A 151 0.31 2.15 -7.41
N ALA A 152 1.45 1.61 -7.76
CA ALA A 152 2.16 1.91 -9.00
C ALA A 152 2.67 0.63 -9.64
N VAL A 153 2.63 0.58 -10.97
CA VAL A 153 3.18 -0.51 -11.77
C VAL A 153 4.13 0.05 -12.83
N LYS A 154 5.28 -0.60 -13.01
CA LYS A 154 6.23 -0.28 -14.08
C LYS A 154 6.98 -1.53 -14.52
N GLY A 155 6.72 -1.97 -15.74
CA GLY A 155 7.31 -3.20 -16.25
C GLY A 155 6.86 -4.42 -15.43
N ASP A 156 7.83 -5.11 -14.84
CA ASP A 156 7.66 -6.28 -13.97
C ASP A 156 7.53 -5.91 -12.48
N LEU A 157 7.62 -4.62 -12.13
CA LEU A 157 7.57 -4.15 -10.75
C LEU A 157 6.19 -3.56 -10.40
N LEU A 158 5.73 -3.87 -9.19
CA LEU A 158 4.61 -3.18 -8.54
C LEU A 158 5.09 -2.62 -7.19
N SER A 159 4.80 -1.34 -6.95
CA SER A 159 5.00 -0.67 -5.67
C SER A 159 3.65 -0.40 -5.02
N PHE A 160 3.56 -0.68 -3.72
CA PHE A 160 2.40 -0.41 -2.88
C PHE A 160 2.84 0.35 -1.64
N VAL A 161 2.31 1.55 -1.45
CA VAL A 161 2.54 2.38 -0.26
C VAL A 161 1.22 2.51 0.50
N ASN A 162 1.20 2.15 1.78
CA ASN A 162 0.08 2.39 2.70
C ASN A 162 0.52 3.38 3.76
N VAL A 163 -0.28 4.42 3.96
CA VAL A 163 0.09 5.53 4.82
C VAL A 163 -1.05 5.90 5.76
N ARG A 164 -0.73 6.11 7.03
CA ARG A 164 -1.60 6.65 8.08
C ARG A 164 -0.93 7.91 8.62
N LEU A 165 -1.35 9.07 8.10
CA LEU A 165 -0.70 10.37 8.35
C LEU A 165 -1.73 11.47 8.64
N PRO A 166 -1.31 12.58 9.28
CA PRO A 166 -2.16 13.75 9.50
C PRO A 166 -2.36 14.66 8.27
N GLY A 167 -1.83 14.34 7.07
CA GLY A 167 -1.86 15.23 5.90
C GLY A 167 -1.99 14.55 4.53
N ALA A 168 -2.83 15.12 3.65
CA ALA A 168 -3.15 14.62 2.31
C ALA A 168 -2.02 14.72 1.27
N SER A 169 -1.22 15.80 1.34
CA SER A 169 -0.16 16.08 0.38
C SER A 169 0.99 15.09 0.45
N GLU A 170 1.13 14.45 1.61
CA GLU A 170 2.29 13.62 1.91
C GLU A 170 2.23 12.27 1.19
N ILE A 171 1.04 11.69 0.99
CA ILE A 171 0.93 10.46 0.19
C ILE A 171 1.33 10.71 -1.26
N HIS A 172 0.94 11.83 -1.86
CA HIS A 172 1.31 12.16 -3.24
C HIS A 172 2.82 12.34 -3.38
N ARG A 173 3.48 12.98 -2.40
CA ARG A 173 4.94 13.10 -2.34
C ARG A 173 5.63 11.73 -2.25
N LEU A 174 5.22 10.90 -1.29
CA LEU A 174 5.82 9.58 -1.08
C LEU A 174 5.58 8.63 -2.25
N ALA A 175 4.38 8.66 -2.83
CA ALA A 175 4.05 7.88 -4.00
C ALA A 175 4.86 8.32 -5.24
N GLY A 176 5.07 9.63 -5.41
CA GLY A 176 5.93 10.17 -6.46
C GLY A 176 7.38 9.73 -6.31
N GLU A 177 7.90 9.69 -5.08
CA GLU A 177 9.25 9.20 -4.79
C GLU A 177 9.38 7.69 -5.01
N ALA A 178 8.41 6.90 -4.55
CA ALA A 178 8.36 5.46 -4.82
C ALA A 178 8.33 5.18 -6.34
N LEU A 179 7.52 5.92 -7.10
CA LEU A 179 7.49 5.86 -8.56
C LEU A 179 8.84 6.19 -9.20
N ARG A 180 9.52 7.23 -8.71
CA ARG A 180 10.84 7.64 -9.22
C ARG A 180 11.87 6.53 -9.04
N ARG A 181 11.78 5.76 -7.95
CA ARG A 181 12.69 4.64 -7.67
C ARG A 181 12.45 3.44 -8.60
N LEU A 182 11.24 3.27 -9.15
CA LEU A 182 10.98 2.24 -10.17
C LEU A 182 11.57 2.58 -11.56
N ALA A 183 12.16 3.76 -11.75
CA ALA A 183 12.59 4.27 -13.06
C ALA A 183 14.06 4.06 -13.41
#